data_AF-A0A6S7JY90-F1
#
_entry.id   AF-A0A6S7JY90-F1
#
_cell.length_a   1.000
_cell.length_b   1.000
_cell.length_c   1.000
_cell.angle_alpha   90.00
_cell.angle_beta   90.00
_cell.angle_gamma   90.00
#
_symmetry.space_group_name_H-M   'P 1'
#
loop_
_entity.id
_entity.type
_entity.pdbx_description
1 polymer ?
#
loop_
_entity_poly.entity_id
_entity_poly.type
_entity_poly.pdbx_seq_one_letter_code
_entity_poly.pdbx_strand_id
1 'polypeptide(L)'
;YYTDNVITKLSPPANSQRNESFNSTVGSKNPKIRFYGGSESNDFRVACAVAQTNAGYGYVCRTLEALGIDPGLACTRYTLEMEKKKDKDCQRKNSLEFKKRRNQLHTKRIHGIARKEKQEGKTYETNVGLNIDQTTGPTAIDHQIKEISRLFDDHISVETLKSYEVAVSPLTPRPVCPAMIYDSKLFYNIIIYNTETNTTGKAAQLCQLSAIDKSGYNSFSEYILPTKDIDKHASRVNKLSVKTLNGKRTLFKETAALKTLTCDDALSRFIVYLKTSIDNLRRETTKDICTVLIGHNSKKFDTPIFLRHSCNDVHAKLQAMGIWFGGSLSLFDHLVKSKHEALNLSDGQTCSSKESAFYDRLFNETFDAHDALEDVIALRRILFASPLRLSEEDIVSYCKLVSSSDALNDCQYLDKRHELLQTLKDKFTAMQATMEQLARAWLRR
;
A
#
# COMPACT_ATOMS: atom_id res chain seq x y z
N TYR A 1 -2.46 -1.01 -2.33
CA TYR A 1 -3.35 -1.13 -1.16
C TYR A 1 -4.65 -0.44 -1.51
N TYR A 2 -5.69 -1.23 -1.80
CA TYR A 2 -6.96 -0.74 -2.34
C TYR A 2 -7.98 -0.63 -1.20
N THR A 3 -8.61 0.53 -1.04
CA THR A 3 -9.65 0.84 -0.05
C THR A 3 -11.02 0.30 -0.47
N ASP A 4 -11.92 0.07 0.50
CA ASP A 4 -13.26 -0.49 0.30
C ASP A 4 -14.15 0.30 -0.68
N ASN A 5 -13.88 1.59 -0.90
CA ASN A 5 -14.53 2.39 -1.95
C ASN A 5 -14.18 1.96 -3.39
N VAL A 6 -13.17 1.12 -3.58
CA VAL A 6 -12.85 0.50 -4.88
C VAL A 6 -13.72 -0.74 -5.10
N ILE A 7 -14.14 -1.41 -4.03
CA ILE A 7 -14.89 -2.67 -4.08
C ILE A 7 -16.34 -2.42 -4.55
N THR A 8 -16.96 -1.32 -4.11
CA THR A 8 -18.31 -0.94 -4.54
C THR A 8 -18.40 -0.43 -5.99
N LYS A 9 -17.26 -0.20 -6.66
CA LYS A 9 -17.21 0.20 -8.08
C LYS A 9 -16.89 -0.96 -9.03
N LEU A 10 -16.89 -2.20 -8.55
CA LEU A 10 -16.52 -3.35 -9.34
C LEU A 10 -17.72 -4.28 -9.58
N SER A 11 -18.41 -4.05 -10.70
CA SER A 11 -18.64 -5.15 -11.66
C SER A 11 -17.25 -5.75 -12.03
N PRO A 12 -17.12 -6.93 -12.63
CA PRO A 12 -15.82 -7.38 -13.12
C PRO A 12 -15.45 -6.78 -14.51
N PRO A 13 -15.36 -5.45 -14.72
CA PRO A 13 -14.31 -4.90 -15.57
C PRO A 13 -13.08 -4.78 -14.67
N ALA A 14 -12.03 -5.54 -15.00
CA ALA A 14 -10.70 -5.29 -14.49
C ALA A 14 -10.44 -3.78 -14.42
N ASN A 15 -9.98 -3.29 -13.26
CA ASN A 15 -9.68 -1.89 -13.02
C ASN A 15 -8.87 -1.30 -14.18
N SER A 16 -9.57 -0.61 -15.09
CA SER A 16 -8.98 -0.03 -16.29
C SER A 16 -8.03 1.12 -15.94
N GLN A 17 -8.11 1.69 -14.73
CA GLN A 17 -7.29 2.82 -14.30
C GLN A 17 -5.80 2.48 -14.22
N ARG A 18 -5.45 1.23 -13.88
CA ARG A 18 -4.03 0.83 -13.77
C ARG A 18 -3.34 0.81 -15.14
N ASN A 19 -4.11 0.56 -16.19
CA ASN A 19 -3.66 0.51 -17.59
C ASN A 19 -4.29 1.62 -18.43
N GLU A 20 -4.88 2.68 -17.85
CA GLU A 20 -5.60 3.71 -18.61
C GLU A 20 -4.67 4.43 -19.60
N SER A 21 -3.42 4.65 -19.21
CA SER A 21 -2.37 5.21 -20.08
C SER A 21 -2.01 4.26 -21.22
N PHE A 22 -1.90 2.96 -20.95
CA PHE A 22 -1.63 1.94 -21.95
C PHE A 22 -2.82 1.79 -22.91
N ASN A 23 -4.04 1.69 -22.39
CA ASN A 23 -5.28 1.60 -23.14
C ASN A 23 -5.49 2.83 -24.04
N SER A 24 -5.08 4.02 -23.58
CA SER A 24 -5.07 5.24 -24.41
C SER A 24 -4.08 5.13 -25.56
N THR A 25 -2.91 4.54 -25.32
CA THR A 25 -1.89 4.30 -26.35
C THR A 25 -2.36 3.25 -27.35
N VAL A 26 -2.95 2.15 -26.89
CA VAL A 26 -3.59 1.14 -27.74
C VAL A 26 -4.70 1.77 -28.58
N GLY A 27 -5.58 2.57 -27.97
CA GLY A 27 -6.66 3.26 -28.69
C GLY A 27 -6.18 4.25 -29.76
N SER A 28 -4.96 4.77 -29.64
CA SER A 28 -4.34 5.61 -30.68
C SER A 28 -3.85 4.82 -31.90
N LYS A 29 -3.48 3.54 -31.71
CA LYS A 29 -3.01 2.63 -32.77
C LYS A 29 -4.13 1.76 -33.34
N ASN A 30 -5.13 1.46 -32.51
CA ASN A 30 -6.29 0.64 -32.80
C ASN A 30 -7.57 1.46 -32.51
N PRO A 31 -7.94 2.38 -33.41
CA PRO A 31 -9.04 3.29 -33.17
C PRO A 31 -10.38 2.57 -33.23
N LYS A 32 -11.26 2.81 -32.25
CA LYS A 32 -12.59 2.17 -32.13
C LYS A 32 -13.51 2.40 -33.33
N ILE A 33 -13.22 3.39 -34.18
CA ILE A 33 -13.97 3.67 -35.42
C ILE A 33 -13.73 2.62 -36.51
N ARG A 34 -12.76 1.73 -36.34
CA ARG A 34 -12.46 0.64 -37.27
C ARG A 34 -12.36 -0.67 -36.50
N PHE A 35 -13.00 -1.71 -37.02
CA PHE A 35 -12.98 -3.04 -36.41
C PHE A 35 -11.74 -3.81 -36.89
N TYR A 36 -10.85 -4.15 -35.96
CA TYR A 36 -9.65 -4.96 -36.23
C TYR A 36 -9.64 -6.27 -35.41
N GLY A 37 -10.66 -6.53 -34.60
CA GLY A 37 -10.69 -7.67 -33.68
C GLY A 37 -10.47 -9.01 -34.39
N GLY A 38 -9.60 -9.86 -33.83
CA GLY A 38 -9.30 -11.20 -34.37
C GLY A 38 -8.38 -11.24 -35.59
N SER A 39 -7.78 -10.11 -36.00
CA SER A 39 -6.85 -10.05 -37.14
C SER A 39 -5.39 -9.85 -36.70
N GLU A 40 -4.44 -10.30 -37.53
CA GLU A 40 -3.00 -10.03 -37.36
C GLU A 40 -2.68 -8.52 -37.30
N SER A 41 -3.49 -7.71 -37.98
CA SER A 41 -3.42 -6.24 -37.93
C SER A 41 -3.69 -5.69 -36.52
N ASN A 42 -4.58 -6.32 -35.76
CA ASN A 42 -4.81 -5.94 -34.36
C ASN A 42 -3.60 -6.26 -33.49
N ASP A 43 -2.99 -7.43 -33.66
CA ASP A 43 -1.83 -7.86 -32.89
C ASP A 43 -0.63 -6.92 -33.16
N PHE A 44 -0.41 -6.56 -34.42
CA PHE A 44 0.62 -5.61 -34.81
C PHE A 44 0.39 -4.20 -34.20
N ARG A 45 -0.87 -3.74 -34.18
CA ARG A 45 -1.23 -2.43 -33.59
C ARG A 45 -1.06 -2.41 -32.08
N VAL A 46 -1.40 -3.51 -31.41
CA VAL A 46 -1.18 -3.68 -29.97
C VAL A 46 0.32 -3.75 -29.67
N ALA A 47 1.10 -4.50 -30.44
CA ALA A 47 2.55 -4.57 -30.31
C ALA A 47 3.21 -3.19 -30.50
N CYS A 48 2.77 -2.40 -31.48
CA CYS A 48 3.21 -1.01 -31.65
C CYS A 48 2.90 -0.14 -30.42
N ALA A 49 1.74 -0.33 -29.78
CA ALA A 49 1.37 0.42 -28.58
C ALA A 49 2.23 0.02 -27.37
N VAL A 50 2.56 -1.27 -27.23
CA VAL A 50 3.50 -1.78 -26.21
C VAL A 50 4.90 -1.18 -26.44
N ALA A 51 5.40 -1.25 -27.67
CA ALA A 51 6.69 -0.70 -28.04
C ALA A 51 6.77 0.82 -27.78
N GLN A 52 5.73 1.58 -28.13
CA GLN A 52 5.68 3.02 -27.84
C GLN A 52 5.63 3.31 -26.33
N THR A 53 4.95 2.47 -25.55
CA THR A 53 4.84 2.63 -24.10
C THR A 53 6.20 2.43 -23.42
N ASN A 54 6.96 1.41 -23.86
CA ASN A 54 8.24 1.03 -23.27
C ASN A 54 9.41 1.87 -23.79
N ALA A 55 9.45 2.15 -25.10
CA ALA A 55 10.58 2.77 -25.78
C ALA A 55 10.32 4.20 -26.28
N GLY A 56 9.15 4.77 -26.02
CA GLY A 56 8.78 6.10 -26.51
C GLY A 56 8.48 6.12 -28.01
N TYR A 57 8.44 7.31 -28.62
CA TYR A 57 8.16 7.42 -30.06
C TYR A 57 9.34 6.93 -30.92
N GLY A 58 10.55 6.87 -30.36
CA GLY A 58 11.73 6.30 -31.03
C GLY A 58 11.69 4.79 -31.29
N TYR A 59 10.65 4.08 -30.83
CA TYR A 59 10.49 2.65 -31.12
C TYR A 59 10.51 2.34 -32.62
N VAL A 60 9.97 3.24 -33.46
CA VAL A 60 9.94 3.04 -34.93
C VAL A 60 11.35 3.05 -35.51
N CYS A 61 12.18 4.02 -35.12
CA CYS A 61 13.57 4.10 -35.59
C CYS A 61 14.36 2.86 -35.14
N ARG A 62 14.20 2.44 -33.88
CA ARG A 62 14.85 1.22 -33.36
C ARG A 62 14.40 -0.05 -34.07
N THR A 63 13.12 -0.15 -34.43
CA THR A 63 12.61 -1.28 -35.21
C THR A 63 13.22 -1.31 -36.61
N LEU A 64 13.33 -0.15 -37.27
CA LEU A 64 13.95 -0.06 -38.60
C LEU A 64 15.44 -0.42 -38.55
N GLU A 65 16.18 0.13 -37.59
CA GLU A 65 17.59 -0.20 -37.35
C GLU A 65 17.80 -1.70 -37.10
N ALA A 66 16.94 -2.32 -36.29
CA ALA A 66 16.98 -3.76 -36.02
C ALA A 66 16.70 -4.63 -37.25
N LEU A 67 15.99 -4.08 -38.25
CA LEU A 67 15.74 -4.72 -39.54
C LEU A 67 16.84 -4.40 -40.58
N GLY A 68 17.90 -3.66 -40.19
CA GLY A 68 18.96 -3.23 -41.10
C GLY A 68 18.54 -2.11 -42.06
N ILE A 69 17.45 -1.39 -41.74
CA ILE A 69 16.90 -0.31 -42.56
C ILE A 69 17.26 1.02 -41.90
N ASP A 70 17.89 1.94 -42.65
CA ASP A 70 18.11 3.31 -42.19
C ASP A 70 16.76 4.04 -42.01
N PRO A 71 16.42 4.52 -40.79
CA PRO A 71 15.19 5.29 -40.55
C PRO A 71 15.10 6.57 -41.40
N GLY A 72 16.25 7.11 -41.82
CA GLY A 72 16.31 8.34 -42.59
C GLY A 72 15.88 9.59 -41.81
N LEU A 73 16.07 10.75 -42.45
CA LEU A 73 15.86 12.05 -41.82
C LEU A 73 14.40 12.33 -41.44
N ALA A 74 13.46 11.92 -42.28
CA ALA A 74 12.03 12.19 -42.08
C ALA A 74 11.46 11.45 -40.86
N CYS A 75 11.80 10.16 -40.70
CA CYS A 75 11.39 9.36 -39.54
C CYS A 75 11.99 9.93 -38.25
N THR A 76 13.29 10.22 -38.28
CA THR A 76 14.02 10.75 -37.13
C THR A 76 13.47 12.11 -36.68
N ARG A 77 13.17 13.00 -37.63
CA ARG A 77 12.56 14.31 -37.32
C ARG A 77 11.17 14.17 -36.71
N TYR A 78 10.31 13.32 -37.28
CA TYR A 78 8.97 13.09 -36.76
C TYR A 78 8.99 12.52 -35.34
N THR A 79 9.87 11.54 -35.08
CA THR A 79 10.09 10.97 -33.75
C THR A 79 10.43 12.06 -32.73
N LEU A 80 11.40 12.92 -33.05
CA LEU A 80 11.87 13.97 -32.17
C LEU A 80 10.80 15.03 -31.89
N GLU A 81 9.96 15.36 -32.87
CA GLU A 81 8.80 16.25 -32.68
C GLU A 81 7.77 15.64 -31.72
N MET A 82 7.49 14.34 -31.87
CA MET A 82 6.52 13.64 -31.02
C MET A 82 7.02 13.48 -29.58
N GLU A 83 8.32 13.27 -29.38
CA GLU A 83 8.93 13.26 -28.03
C GLU A 83 8.85 14.65 -27.38
N LYS A 84 9.20 15.72 -28.11
CA LYS A 84 9.02 17.10 -27.63
C LYS A 84 7.56 17.39 -27.23
N LYS A 85 6.59 16.90 -28.00
CA LYS A 85 5.16 17.07 -27.68
C LYS A 85 4.78 16.31 -26.41
N LYS A 86 5.25 15.07 -26.26
CA LYS A 86 5.05 14.24 -25.06
C LYS A 86 5.61 14.93 -23.82
N ASP A 87 6.81 15.48 -23.90
CA ASP A 87 7.47 16.15 -22.77
C ASP A 87 6.73 17.42 -22.35
N LYS A 88 6.33 18.25 -23.31
CA LYS A 88 5.48 19.43 -23.06
C LYS A 88 4.16 19.02 -22.40
N ASP A 89 3.53 17.94 -22.87
CA ASP A 89 2.29 17.42 -22.28
C ASP A 89 2.49 16.88 -20.87
N CYS A 90 3.60 16.21 -20.60
CA CYS A 90 3.99 15.74 -19.27
C CYS A 90 4.17 16.92 -18.31
N GLN A 91 4.96 17.92 -18.70
CA GLN A 91 5.18 19.16 -17.93
C GLN A 91 3.86 19.89 -17.66
N ARG A 92 3.01 20.06 -18.68
CA ARG A 92 1.68 20.65 -18.54
C ARG A 92 0.80 19.87 -17.57
N LYS A 93 0.73 18.54 -17.68
CA LYS A 93 -0.09 17.68 -16.80
C LYS A 93 0.41 17.67 -15.35
N ASN A 94 1.71 17.88 -15.16
CA ASN A 94 2.32 17.96 -13.84
C ASN A 94 2.13 19.33 -13.17
N SER A 95 1.79 20.37 -13.93
CA SER A 95 1.59 21.72 -13.40
C SER A 95 0.44 21.81 -12.39
N LEU A 96 0.59 22.72 -11.43
CA LEU A 96 -0.41 22.98 -10.41
C LEU A 96 -1.73 23.47 -11.01
N GLU A 97 -1.65 24.37 -12.00
CA GLU A 97 -2.81 24.93 -12.70
C GLU A 97 -3.63 23.84 -13.40
N PHE A 98 -2.96 22.92 -14.10
CA PHE A 98 -3.64 21.80 -14.76
C PHE A 98 -4.33 20.89 -13.74
N LYS A 99 -3.67 20.56 -12.62
CA LYS A 99 -4.24 19.76 -11.54
C LYS A 99 -5.45 20.46 -10.88
N LYS A 100 -5.35 21.77 -10.61
CA LYS A 100 -6.45 22.60 -10.09
C LYS A 100 -7.64 22.61 -11.05
N ARG A 101 -7.40 22.88 -12.34
CA ARG A 101 -8.45 22.89 -13.38
C ARG A 101 -9.10 21.53 -13.55
N ARG A 102 -8.33 20.44 -13.52
CA ARG A 102 -8.83 19.06 -13.59
C ARG A 102 -9.78 18.76 -12.41
N ASN A 103 -9.41 19.15 -11.20
CA ASN A 103 -10.27 18.99 -10.03
C ASN A 103 -11.56 19.82 -10.15
N GLN A 104 -11.47 21.09 -10.58
CA GLN A 104 -12.65 21.93 -10.83
C GLN A 104 -13.60 21.30 -11.85
N LEU A 105 -13.08 20.78 -12.97
CA LEU A 105 -13.88 20.11 -13.98
C LEU A 105 -14.51 18.81 -13.47
N HIS A 106 -13.79 18.06 -12.63
CA HIS A 106 -14.32 16.86 -11.99
C HIS A 106 -15.50 17.20 -11.06
N THR A 107 -15.35 18.20 -10.21
CA THR A 107 -16.42 18.68 -9.32
C THR A 107 -17.63 19.19 -10.13
N LYS A 108 -17.41 19.97 -11.19
CA LYS A 108 -18.48 20.41 -12.11
C LYS A 108 -19.21 19.23 -12.75
N ARG A 109 -18.49 18.19 -13.16
CA ARG A 109 -19.09 16.98 -13.74
C ARG A 109 -19.94 16.23 -12.71
N ILE A 110 -19.44 16.05 -11.50
CA ILE A 110 -20.20 15.40 -10.41
C ILE A 110 -21.50 16.16 -10.14
N HIS A 111 -21.43 17.48 -9.97
CA HIS A 111 -22.62 18.30 -9.75
C HIS A 111 -23.60 18.25 -10.95
N GLY A 112 -23.06 18.23 -12.17
CA GLY A 112 -23.87 18.07 -13.38
C GLY A 112 -24.60 16.72 -13.44
N ILE A 113 -23.92 15.64 -13.06
CA ILE A 113 -24.53 14.29 -12.97
C ILE A 113 -25.62 14.28 -11.90
N ALA A 114 -25.32 14.74 -10.68
CA ALA A 114 -26.28 14.78 -9.58
C ALA A 114 -27.54 15.62 -9.91
N ARG A 115 -27.35 16.74 -10.64
CA ARG A 115 -28.48 17.56 -11.11
C ARG A 115 -29.34 16.83 -12.14
N LYS A 116 -28.72 16.12 -13.10
CA LYS A 116 -29.44 15.32 -14.10
C LYS A 116 -30.17 14.14 -13.47
N GLU A 117 -29.53 13.43 -12.54
CA GLU A 117 -30.16 12.37 -11.74
C GLU A 117 -31.39 12.89 -10.99
N LYS A 118 -31.31 14.09 -10.39
CA LYS A 118 -32.45 14.73 -9.71
C LYS A 118 -33.57 15.20 -10.66
N GLN A 119 -33.22 15.62 -11.87
CA GLN A 119 -34.18 16.17 -12.85
C GLN A 119 -34.89 15.08 -13.66
N GLU A 120 -34.19 14.01 -14.02
CA GLU A 120 -34.65 12.98 -14.97
C GLU A 120 -34.93 11.62 -14.31
N GLY A 121 -34.63 11.46 -13.01
CA GLY A 121 -35.01 10.31 -12.19
C GLY A 121 -34.20 9.03 -12.45
N LYS A 122 -34.84 7.87 -12.22
CA LYS A 122 -34.25 6.50 -12.29
C LYS A 122 -33.55 6.14 -13.61
N THR A 123 -33.67 6.94 -14.67
CA THR A 123 -32.99 6.66 -15.95
C THR A 123 -31.48 6.96 -15.89
N TYR A 124 -31.05 7.87 -15.02
CA TYR A 124 -29.65 8.32 -14.95
C TYR A 124 -28.98 8.07 -13.61
N GLU A 125 -29.68 7.47 -12.65
CA GLU A 125 -29.09 7.07 -11.39
C GLU A 125 -27.92 6.10 -11.66
N THR A 126 -26.77 6.47 -11.11
CA THR A 126 -25.56 5.65 -11.22
C THR A 126 -25.85 4.23 -10.73
N ASN A 127 -25.50 3.22 -11.54
CA ASN A 127 -25.73 1.79 -11.28
C ASN A 127 -27.18 1.29 -11.40
N VAL A 128 -28.08 2.00 -12.08
CA VAL A 128 -29.47 1.56 -12.33
C VAL A 128 -29.64 0.13 -12.87
N GLY A 129 -28.71 -0.34 -13.71
CA GLY A 129 -28.71 -1.73 -14.20
C GLY A 129 -28.09 -2.77 -13.27
N LEU A 130 -27.53 -2.36 -12.13
CA LEU A 130 -26.86 -3.22 -11.14
C LEU A 130 -27.54 -3.20 -9.78
N ASN A 131 -28.46 -2.27 -9.55
CA ASN A 131 -29.29 -2.23 -8.35
C ASN A 131 -30.40 -3.29 -8.48
N ILE A 132 -30.10 -4.53 -8.10
CA ILE A 132 -31.11 -5.58 -7.96
C ILE A 132 -31.98 -5.20 -6.76
N ASP A 133 -33.26 -4.93 -7.02
CA ASP A 133 -34.23 -4.60 -5.99
C ASP A 133 -34.50 -5.85 -5.13
N GLN A 134 -33.88 -5.94 -3.95
CA GLN A 134 -34.02 -7.06 -3.02
C GLN A 134 -35.45 -7.23 -2.47
N THR A 135 -36.36 -6.31 -2.79
CA THR A 135 -37.78 -6.39 -2.44
C THR A 135 -38.60 -7.21 -3.44
N THR A 136 -38.03 -7.54 -4.61
CA THR A 136 -38.69 -8.46 -5.55
C THR A 136 -38.60 -9.88 -5.02
N GLY A 137 -39.76 -10.49 -4.79
CA GLY A 137 -39.87 -11.83 -4.23
C GLY A 137 -39.08 -12.89 -5.02
N PRO A 138 -38.77 -14.04 -4.40
CA PRO A 138 -37.84 -15.05 -4.90
C PRO A 138 -38.11 -15.53 -6.34
N THR A 139 -39.35 -15.42 -6.82
CA THR A 139 -39.80 -15.82 -8.15
C THR A 139 -39.28 -14.93 -9.30
N ALA A 140 -39.03 -13.65 -9.06
CA ALA A 140 -38.56 -12.71 -10.10
C ALA A 140 -37.04 -12.81 -10.32
N ILE A 141 -36.29 -13.06 -9.23
CA ILE A 141 -34.85 -13.33 -9.25
C ILE A 141 -34.57 -14.63 -10.02
N ASP A 142 -35.39 -15.67 -9.82
CA ASP A 142 -35.29 -16.95 -10.53
C ASP A 142 -35.50 -16.82 -12.05
N HIS A 143 -36.34 -15.88 -12.50
CA HIS A 143 -36.57 -15.65 -13.93
C HIS A 143 -35.40 -14.91 -14.60
N GLN A 144 -34.81 -13.91 -13.91
CA GLN A 144 -33.62 -13.21 -14.40
C GLN A 144 -32.38 -14.11 -14.39
N ILE A 145 -32.21 -14.94 -13.35
CA ILE A 145 -31.14 -15.95 -13.31
C ILE A 145 -31.32 -16.96 -14.45
N LYS A 146 -32.54 -17.40 -14.76
CA LYS A 146 -32.81 -18.28 -15.90
C LYS A 146 -32.51 -17.63 -17.25
N GLU A 147 -32.78 -16.34 -17.44
CA GLU A 147 -32.42 -15.63 -18.67
C GLU A 147 -30.91 -15.44 -18.82
N ILE A 148 -30.21 -15.13 -17.73
CA ILE A 148 -28.74 -15.05 -17.71
C ILE A 148 -28.13 -16.42 -17.97
N SER A 149 -28.62 -17.49 -17.32
CA SER A 149 -28.17 -18.86 -17.57
C SER A 149 -28.37 -19.27 -19.03
N ARG A 150 -29.50 -18.91 -19.67
CA ARG A 150 -29.73 -19.16 -21.10
C ARG A 150 -28.72 -18.47 -22.03
N LEU A 151 -28.14 -17.34 -21.62
CA LEU A 151 -27.09 -16.65 -22.39
C LEU A 151 -25.69 -17.28 -22.22
N PHE A 152 -25.48 -18.08 -21.18
CA PHE A 152 -24.21 -18.79 -20.90
C PHE A 152 -24.27 -20.31 -21.21
N ASP A 153 -25.48 -20.88 -21.34
CA ASP A 153 -25.73 -22.31 -21.51
C ASP A 153 -25.14 -22.90 -22.81
N ASP A 154 -24.88 -22.09 -23.84
CA ASP A 154 -24.30 -22.61 -25.08
C ASP A 154 -22.79 -22.95 -24.97
N HIS A 155 -22.09 -22.52 -23.90
CA HIS A 155 -20.64 -22.66 -23.81
C HIS A 155 -20.05 -23.16 -22.48
N ILE A 156 -20.78 -23.12 -21.35
CA ILE A 156 -20.26 -23.58 -20.05
C ILE A 156 -21.34 -24.33 -19.27
N SER A 157 -21.11 -25.60 -18.95
CA SER A 157 -22.09 -26.40 -18.19
C SER A 157 -22.21 -25.93 -16.73
N VAL A 158 -23.36 -26.20 -16.12
CA VAL A 158 -23.63 -25.94 -14.70
C VAL A 158 -22.62 -26.65 -13.79
N GLU A 159 -22.18 -27.86 -14.16
CA GLU A 159 -21.13 -28.60 -13.45
C GLU A 159 -19.77 -27.87 -13.53
N THR A 160 -19.48 -27.23 -14.66
CA THR A 160 -18.26 -26.44 -14.85
C THR A 160 -18.30 -25.17 -13.99
N LEU A 161 -19.44 -24.49 -13.91
CA LEU A 161 -19.65 -23.36 -13.00
C LEU A 161 -19.48 -23.75 -11.53
N LYS A 162 -20.08 -24.86 -11.09
CA LYS A 162 -19.89 -25.40 -9.74
C LYS A 162 -18.43 -25.75 -9.47
N SER A 163 -17.71 -26.27 -10.47
CA SER A 163 -16.28 -26.54 -10.34
C SER A 163 -15.45 -25.26 -10.15
N TYR A 164 -15.84 -24.15 -10.79
CA TYR A 164 -15.20 -22.84 -10.59
C TYR A 164 -15.53 -22.25 -9.22
N GLU A 165 -16.77 -22.36 -8.75
CA GLU A 165 -17.16 -21.92 -7.40
C GLU A 165 -16.40 -22.68 -6.31
N VAL A 166 -16.20 -23.99 -6.48
CA VAL A 166 -15.35 -24.81 -5.59
C VAL A 166 -13.87 -24.44 -5.72
N ALA A 167 -13.41 -24.01 -6.90
CA ALA A 167 -12.03 -23.59 -7.12
C ALA A 167 -11.69 -22.21 -6.52
N VAL A 168 -12.69 -21.35 -6.30
CA VAL A 168 -12.53 -20.04 -5.67
C VAL A 168 -12.67 -20.19 -4.16
N SER A 169 -11.61 -19.86 -3.40
CA SER A 169 -11.69 -19.91 -1.94
C SER A 169 -12.79 -18.99 -1.41
N PRO A 170 -13.54 -19.40 -0.37
CA PRO A 170 -14.59 -18.59 0.23
C PRO A 170 -14.08 -17.20 0.61
N LEU A 171 -14.92 -16.18 0.40
CA LEU A 171 -14.62 -14.82 0.86
C LEU A 171 -14.43 -14.84 2.38
N THR A 172 -13.21 -14.55 2.82
CA THR A 172 -12.93 -14.30 4.23
C THR A 172 -12.99 -12.79 4.46
N PRO A 173 -13.98 -12.29 5.22
CA PRO A 173 -14.03 -10.88 5.56
C PRO A 173 -12.82 -10.52 6.40
N ARG A 174 -12.28 -9.31 6.17
CA ARG A 174 -11.18 -8.80 6.98
C ARG A 174 -11.69 -8.61 8.43
N PRO A 175 -10.94 -9.04 9.45
CA PRO A 175 -11.32 -8.82 10.84
C PRO A 175 -11.59 -7.33 11.12
N VAL A 176 -12.72 -7.03 11.76
CA VAL A 176 -13.02 -5.68 12.24
C VAL A 176 -12.20 -5.47 13.51
N CYS A 177 -11.31 -4.48 13.49
CA CYS A 177 -10.51 -4.10 14.64
C CYS A 177 -11.17 -2.89 15.32
N PRO A 178 -11.75 -3.03 16.52
CA PRO A 178 -12.30 -1.89 17.25
C PRO A 178 -11.21 -0.85 17.52
N ALA A 179 -11.53 0.42 17.33
CA ALA A 179 -10.64 1.50 17.72
C ALA A 179 -10.73 1.71 19.23
N MET A 180 -9.58 1.92 19.89
CA MET A 180 -9.57 2.34 21.29
C MET A 180 -10.15 3.74 21.43
N ILE A 181 -10.96 3.96 22.46
CA ILE A 181 -11.45 5.28 22.86
C ILE A 181 -10.58 5.74 24.04
N TYR A 182 -10.21 7.01 24.05
CA TYR A 182 -9.47 7.60 25.16
C TYR A 182 -10.29 7.53 26.47
N ASP A 183 -9.64 7.13 27.56
CA ASP A 183 -10.20 7.10 28.90
C ASP A 183 -9.26 7.80 29.88
N SER A 184 -9.68 8.95 30.38
CA SER A 184 -8.96 9.76 31.37
C SER A 184 -8.66 9.04 32.70
N LYS A 185 -9.35 7.94 33.00
CA LYS A 185 -9.11 7.11 34.19
C LYS A 185 -7.88 6.23 34.06
N LEU A 186 -7.45 5.95 32.84
CA LEU A 186 -6.25 5.15 32.57
C LEU A 186 -4.99 6.01 32.67
N PHE A 187 -3.86 5.34 32.92
CA PHE A 187 -2.54 5.90 32.76
C PHE A 187 -1.92 5.36 31.46
N TYR A 188 -1.65 6.25 30.51
CA TYR A 188 -1.11 5.85 29.21
C TYR A 188 0.41 5.75 29.25
N ASN A 189 0.92 4.52 29.24
CA ASN A 189 2.34 4.25 29.01
C ASN A 189 2.62 4.26 27.50
N ILE A 190 2.98 5.43 26.97
CA ILE A 190 3.26 5.60 25.55
C ILE A 190 4.74 5.36 25.28
N ILE A 191 5.02 4.38 24.42
CA ILE A 191 6.37 4.01 23.98
C ILE A 191 6.42 4.17 22.47
N ILE A 192 7.42 4.91 22.00
CA ILE A 192 7.66 5.09 20.56
C ILE A 192 8.59 3.97 20.10
N TYR A 193 8.31 3.36 18.94
CA TYR A 193 9.16 2.28 18.41
C TYR A 193 9.31 2.35 16.88
N ASN A 194 10.43 1.86 16.37
CA ASN A 194 10.73 1.77 14.95
C ASN A 194 11.56 0.52 14.64
N THR A 195 11.50 0.05 13.39
CA THR A 195 12.29 -1.09 12.93
C THR A 195 13.09 -0.76 11.68
N GLU A 196 14.33 -1.24 11.62
CA GLU A 196 15.07 -1.35 10.35
C GLU A 196 15.05 -2.78 9.84
N THR A 197 15.01 -2.93 8.51
CA THR A 197 14.90 -4.24 7.87
C THR A 197 15.90 -4.43 6.73
N ASN A 198 16.19 -5.70 6.41
CA ASN A 198 17.12 -6.06 5.35
C ASN A 198 16.57 -5.82 3.92
N THR A 199 15.25 -5.70 3.79
CA THR A 199 14.55 -5.40 2.54
C THR A 199 13.17 -4.83 2.86
N THR A 200 12.36 -4.54 1.83
CA THR A 200 10.97 -4.12 1.99
C THR A 200 10.01 -5.28 1.71
N GLY A 201 8.74 -5.10 2.10
CA GLY A 201 7.69 -6.09 1.89
C GLY A 201 7.67 -7.21 2.93
N LYS A 202 6.91 -8.27 2.66
CA LYS A 202 6.56 -9.28 3.67
C LYS A 202 7.72 -10.19 4.10
N ALA A 203 8.70 -10.39 3.21
CA ALA A 203 9.86 -11.24 3.47
C ALA A 203 10.99 -10.50 4.19
N ALA A 204 10.78 -9.24 4.57
CA ALA A 204 11.73 -8.42 5.30
C ALA A 204 12.02 -9.03 6.67
N GLN A 205 13.29 -9.01 7.06
CA GLN A 205 13.82 -9.46 8.34
C GLN A 205 14.30 -8.27 9.13
N LEU A 206 14.07 -8.29 10.44
CA LEU A 206 14.54 -7.27 11.37
C LEU A 206 16.07 -7.19 11.36
N CYS A 207 16.58 -5.96 11.33
CA CYS A 207 18.01 -5.62 11.41
C CYS A 207 18.30 -4.69 12.60
N GLN A 208 17.33 -3.88 13.01
CA GLN A 208 17.37 -3.08 14.23
C GLN A 208 15.95 -2.98 14.78
N LEU A 209 15.81 -3.05 16.10
CA LEU A 209 14.57 -2.73 16.79
C LEU A 209 14.90 -1.70 17.87
N SER A 210 14.23 -0.55 17.79
CA SER A 210 14.43 0.53 18.75
C SER A 210 13.11 0.97 19.36
N ALA A 211 13.17 1.40 20.62
CA ALA A 211 12.05 2.03 21.30
C ALA A 211 12.53 3.05 22.34
N ILE A 212 11.67 4.02 22.65
CA ILE A 212 11.90 5.01 23.70
C ILE A 212 10.58 5.35 24.39
N ASP A 213 10.62 5.49 25.71
CA ASP A 213 9.45 5.91 26.47
C ASP A 213 9.11 7.39 26.25
N LYS A 214 7.90 7.79 26.65
CA LYS A 214 7.45 9.19 26.61
C LYS A 214 8.45 10.14 27.28
N SER A 215 9.01 9.73 28.43
CA SER A 215 9.93 10.55 29.21
C SER A 215 11.24 10.84 28.46
N GLY A 216 11.71 9.89 27.65
CA GLY A 216 13.00 9.92 26.97
C GLY A 216 14.15 9.37 27.79
N TYR A 217 13.91 8.93 29.03
CA TYR A 217 14.95 8.41 29.91
C TYR A 217 15.20 6.91 29.71
N ASN A 218 14.20 6.18 29.22
CA ASN A 218 14.32 4.74 28.98
C ASN A 218 14.27 4.48 27.49
N SER A 219 15.38 4.01 26.94
CA SER A 219 15.49 3.60 25.54
C SER A 219 15.94 2.15 25.42
N PHE A 220 15.55 1.54 24.32
CA PHE A 220 15.93 0.21 23.88
C PHE A 220 16.41 0.34 22.44
N SER A 221 17.58 -0.21 22.10
CA SER A 221 18.01 -0.34 20.71
C SER A 221 18.92 -1.55 20.59
N GLU A 222 18.52 -2.51 19.78
CA GLU A 222 19.29 -3.73 19.55
C GLU A 222 19.38 -3.99 18.05
N TYR A 223 20.60 -4.29 17.58
CA TYR A 223 20.85 -4.74 16.22
C TYR A 223 20.68 -6.26 16.12
N ILE A 224 20.08 -6.71 15.03
CA ILE A 224 19.72 -8.11 14.77
C ILE A 224 20.44 -8.54 13.50
N LEU A 225 21.10 -9.71 13.53
CA LEU A 225 21.73 -10.25 12.32
C LEU A 225 20.68 -11.00 11.49
N PRO A 226 20.24 -10.48 10.33
CA PRO A 226 19.29 -11.19 9.47
C PRO A 226 19.92 -12.44 8.87
N THR A 227 19.12 -13.47 8.57
CA THR A 227 19.63 -14.69 7.94
C THR A 227 19.96 -14.48 6.46
N LYS A 228 19.28 -13.53 5.80
CA LYS A 228 19.57 -13.10 4.43
C LYS A 228 20.43 -11.83 4.45
N ASP A 229 21.09 -11.55 3.33
CA ASP A 229 21.81 -10.30 3.16
C ASP A 229 20.84 -9.11 3.01
N ILE A 230 21.42 -7.91 3.08
CA ILE A 230 20.67 -6.66 2.98
C ILE A 230 20.58 -6.26 1.51
N ASP A 231 19.37 -6.05 1.02
CA ASP A 231 19.12 -5.60 -0.34
C ASP A 231 19.80 -4.25 -0.58
N LYS A 232 20.26 -4.02 -1.81
CA LYS A 232 20.94 -2.79 -2.20
C LYS A 232 20.10 -1.55 -1.95
N HIS A 233 18.77 -1.63 -2.09
CA HIS A 233 17.91 -0.50 -1.79
C HIS A 233 17.82 -0.22 -0.28
N ALA A 234 17.65 -1.25 0.54
CA ALA A 234 17.63 -1.11 2.00
C ALA A 234 18.97 -0.59 2.53
N SER A 235 20.08 -1.16 2.07
CA SER A 235 21.44 -0.78 2.47
C SER A 235 21.76 0.68 2.17
N ARG A 236 21.26 1.25 1.06
CA ARG A 236 21.44 2.68 0.74
C ARG A 236 20.68 3.62 1.67
N VAL A 237 19.63 3.11 2.31
CA VAL A 237 18.71 3.90 3.12
C VAL A 237 19.17 3.86 4.58
N ASN A 238 19.29 2.66 5.15
CA ASN A 238 19.68 2.47 6.55
C ASN A 238 21.17 2.28 6.80
N LYS A 239 21.98 2.32 5.72
CA LYS A 239 23.44 2.20 5.77
C LYS A 239 23.92 0.86 6.34
N LEU A 240 23.05 -0.15 6.43
CA LEU A 240 23.41 -1.46 6.94
C LEU A 240 23.92 -2.37 5.81
N SER A 241 24.88 -3.24 6.11
CA SER A 241 25.34 -4.30 5.21
C SER A 241 25.74 -5.55 5.99
N VAL A 242 25.61 -6.73 5.39
CA VAL A 242 26.17 -7.97 5.96
C VAL A 242 27.42 -8.34 5.18
N LYS A 243 28.50 -8.64 5.90
CA LYS A 243 29.78 -9.10 5.32
C LYS A 243 30.26 -10.35 6.05
N THR A 244 30.99 -11.22 5.36
CA THR A 244 31.62 -12.39 5.95
C THR A 244 33.07 -12.08 6.27
N LEU A 245 33.42 -12.03 7.56
CA LEU A 245 34.79 -11.88 8.04
C LEU A 245 35.23 -13.20 8.68
N ASN A 246 36.34 -13.79 8.21
CA ASN A 246 36.88 -15.05 8.73
C ASN A 246 35.83 -16.18 8.78
N GLY A 247 34.97 -16.27 7.75
CA GLY A 247 33.88 -17.25 7.68
C GLY A 247 32.65 -16.92 8.54
N LYS A 248 32.65 -15.82 9.30
CA LYS A 248 31.53 -15.39 10.15
C LYS A 248 30.77 -14.22 9.53
N ARG A 249 29.47 -14.37 9.34
CA ARG A 249 28.57 -13.28 8.94
C ARG A 249 28.50 -12.24 10.07
N THR A 250 28.72 -10.99 9.71
CA THR A 250 28.76 -9.84 10.62
C THR A 250 27.98 -8.69 10.00
N LEU A 251 27.12 -8.04 10.79
CA LEU A 251 26.39 -6.85 10.37
C LEU A 251 27.29 -5.61 10.54
N PHE A 252 27.23 -4.71 9.59
CA PHE A 252 27.94 -3.44 9.58
C PHE A 252 26.95 -2.29 9.42
N LYS A 253 27.20 -1.18 10.11
CA LYS A 253 26.68 0.13 9.74
C LYS A 253 27.82 0.89 9.07
N GLU A 254 27.68 1.15 7.78
CA GLU A 254 28.74 1.67 6.91
C GLU A 254 30.03 0.82 6.96
N THR A 255 31.02 1.25 7.75
CA THR A 255 32.31 0.59 7.92
C THR A 255 32.48 -0.06 9.29
N ALA A 256 31.63 0.28 10.26
CA ALA A 256 31.73 -0.21 11.63
C ALA A 256 31.01 -1.54 11.81
N ALA A 257 31.69 -2.53 12.37
CA ALA A 257 31.09 -3.81 12.74
C ALA A 257 30.17 -3.62 13.95
N LEU A 258 28.95 -4.14 13.86
CA LEU A 258 27.95 -4.03 14.93
C LEU A 258 27.93 -5.30 15.79
N LYS A 259 27.69 -5.11 17.08
CA LYS A 259 27.30 -6.20 17.98
C LYS A 259 25.83 -6.51 17.71
N THR A 260 25.55 -7.76 17.33
CA THR A 260 24.19 -8.20 16.99
C THR A 260 23.70 -9.32 17.88
N LEU A 261 22.38 -9.40 18.02
CA LEU A 261 21.68 -10.52 18.63
C LEU A 261 21.04 -11.41 17.55
N THR A 262 20.57 -12.59 17.97
CA THR A 262 19.55 -13.32 17.21
C THR A 262 18.22 -12.58 17.29
N CYS A 263 17.30 -12.88 16.36
CA CYS A 263 15.98 -12.26 16.38
C CYS A 263 15.21 -12.61 17.67
N ASP A 264 15.26 -13.87 18.11
CA ASP A 264 14.57 -14.34 19.31
C ASP A 264 15.11 -13.68 20.58
N ASP A 265 16.43 -13.50 20.68
CA ASP A 265 17.06 -12.82 21.82
C ASP A 265 16.66 -11.33 21.87
N ALA A 266 16.67 -10.65 20.73
CA ALA A 266 16.29 -9.23 20.65
C ALA A 266 14.81 -9.03 21.02
N LEU A 267 13.91 -9.88 20.53
CA LEU A 267 12.49 -9.84 20.88
C LEU A 267 12.25 -10.19 22.36
N SER A 268 12.97 -11.16 22.89
CA SER A 268 12.91 -11.52 24.31
C SER A 268 13.35 -10.34 25.20
N ARG A 269 14.44 -9.66 24.84
CA ARG A 269 14.89 -8.45 25.54
C ARG A 269 13.92 -7.29 25.39
N PHE A 270 13.29 -7.14 24.23
CA PHE A 270 12.27 -6.12 24.02
C PHE A 270 11.04 -6.35 24.92
N ILE A 271 10.61 -7.60 25.08
CA ILE A 271 9.52 -7.93 26.02
C ILE A 271 9.92 -7.64 27.47
N VAL A 272 11.16 -7.94 27.87
CA VAL A 272 11.68 -7.55 29.20
C VAL A 272 11.68 -6.04 29.39
N TYR A 273 12.06 -5.27 28.37
CA TYR A 273 12.00 -3.81 28.38
C TYR A 273 10.56 -3.31 28.60
N LEU A 274 9.58 -3.83 27.84
CA LEU A 274 8.16 -3.46 28.00
C LEU A 274 7.65 -3.79 29.40
N LYS A 275 7.94 -5.00 29.89
CA LYS A 275 7.54 -5.43 31.24
C LYS A 275 8.13 -4.53 32.32
N THR A 276 9.42 -4.20 32.20
CA THR A 276 10.11 -3.32 33.15
C THR A 276 9.50 -1.92 33.17
N SER A 277 9.18 -1.37 31.99
CA SER A 277 8.47 -0.09 31.87
C SER A 277 7.12 -0.11 32.59
N ILE A 278 6.31 -1.15 32.38
CA ILE A 278 5.02 -1.32 33.06
C ILE A 278 5.20 -1.46 34.58
N ASP A 279 6.13 -2.31 35.02
CA ASP A 279 6.36 -2.58 36.43
C ASP A 279 6.90 -1.36 37.20
N ASN A 280 7.67 -0.49 36.53
CA ASN A 280 8.10 0.79 37.10
C ASN A 280 6.90 1.72 37.31
N LEU A 281 6.05 1.88 36.31
CA LEU A 281 4.86 2.73 36.39
C LEU A 281 3.84 2.23 37.42
N ARG A 282 3.71 0.93 37.63
CA ARG A 282 2.86 0.35 38.70
C ARG A 282 3.26 0.84 40.11
N ARG A 283 4.49 1.28 40.30
CA ARG A 283 4.96 1.86 41.57
C ARG A 283 4.68 3.36 41.69
N GLU A 284 4.40 4.03 40.57
CA GLU A 284 4.26 5.48 40.47
C GLU A 284 2.80 5.94 40.37
N THR A 285 1.89 5.09 39.89
CA THR A 285 0.48 5.43 39.71
C THR A 285 -0.45 4.36 40.29
N THR A 286 -1.59 4.81 40.79
CA THR A 286 -2.70 3.94 41.24
C THR A 286 -3.74 3.68 40.14
N LYS A 287 -3.62 4.36 38.99
CA LYS A 287 -4.47 4.14 37.81
C LYS A 287 -4.07 2.87 37.08
N ASP A 288 -5.05 2.23 36.46
CA ASP A 288 -4.79 1.12 35.53
C ASP A 288 -3.94 1.59 34.34
N ILE A 289 -2.92 0.81 34.01
CA ILE A 289 -1.94 1.15 32.98
C ILE A 289 -2.39 0.60 31.63
N CYS A 290 -2.47 1.47 30.63
CA CYS A 290 -2.64 1.11 29.24
C CYS A 290 -1.34 1.39 28.48
N THR A 291 -0.67 0.32 27.99
CA THR A 291 0.59 0.47 27.27
C THR A 291 0.36 0.52 25.76
N VAL A 292 0.88 1.56 25.13
CA VAL A 292 0.68 1.85 23.71
C VAL A 292 2.04 1.97 23.02
N LEU A 293 2.25 1.18 21.97
CA LEU A 293 3.41 1.24 21.08
C LEU A 293 3.06 2.04 19.82
N ILE A 294 3.74 3.16 19.60
CA ILE A 294 3.50 4.07 18.47
C ILE A 294 4.73 4.10 17.57
N GLY A 295 4.54 3.83 16.29
CA GLY A 295 5.58 4.04 15.27
C GLY A 295 5.04 4.85 14.10
N HIS A 296 5.93 5.42 13.29
CA HIS A 296 5.51 6.16 12.10
C HIS A 296 5.13 5.21 10.97
N ASN A 297 3.86 5.26 10.53
CA ASN A 297 3.31 4.33 9.53
C ASN A 297 3.43 2.82 9.92
N SER A 298 3.62 2.55 11.21
CA SER A 298 3.88 1.22 11.79
C SER A 298 2.84 0.17 11.45
N LYS A 299 1.55 0.53 11.45
CA LYS A 299 0.44 -0.39 11.17
C LYS A 299 0.57 -1.10 9.82
N LYS A 300 1.27 -0.49 8.86
CA LYS A 300 1.49 -1.08 7.53
C LYS A 300 2.78 -1.88 7.41
N PHE A 301 3.77 -1.60 8.25
CA PHE A 301 5.11 -2.14 8.11
C PHE A 301 5.68 -2.65 9.43
N ASP A 302 6.06 -1.77 10.37
CA ASP A 302 6.74 -2.15 11.60
C ASP A 302 5.94 -3.13 12.46
N THR A 303 4.64 -2.88 12.70
CA THR A 303 3.81 -3.79 13.50
C THR A 303 3.70 -5.16 12.83
N PRO A 304 3.33 -5.29 11.54
CA PRO A 304 3.34 -6.59 10.87
C PRO A 304 4.71 -7.29 10.85
N ILE A 305 5.82 -6.56 10.64
CA ILE A 305 7.16 -7.18 10.61
C ILE A 305 7.53 -7.70 12.01
N PHE A 306 7.34 -6.89 13.05
CA PHE A 306 7.56 -7.30 14.43
C PHE A 306 6.74 -8.56 14.78
N LEU A 307 5.45 -8.58 14.46
CA LEU A 307 4.58 -9.72 14.78
C LEU A 307 4.93 -10.99 14.00
N ARG A 308 5.35 -10.88 12.73
CA ARG A 308 5.78 -12.05 11.92
C ARG A 308 7.04 -12.71 12.43
N HIS A 309 7.97 -11.94 12.99
CA HIS A 309 9.21 -12.45 13.56
C HIS A 309 9.07 -12.86 15.03
N SER A 310 7.92 -12.61 15.64
CA SER A 310 7.61 -13.00 17.02
C SER A 310 7.04 -14.41 17.06
N CYS A 311 7.46 -15.20 18.05
CA CYS A 311 6.90 -16.51 18.33
C CYS A 311 5.59 -16.40 19.14
N ASN A 312 4.84 -17.52 19.24
CA ASN A 312 3.57 -17.57 19.97
C ASN A 312 3.70 -17.16 21.45
N ASP A 313 4.84 -17.46 22.09
CA ASP A 313 5.11 -17.04 23.47
C ASP A 313 5.23 -15.51 23.59
N VAL A 314 5.88 -14.86 22.62
CA VAL A 314 5.95 -13.39 22.54
C VAL A 314 4.55 -12.80 22.32
N HIS A 315 3.74 -13.37 21.42
CA HIS A 315 2.36 -12.93 21.20
C HIS A 315 1.51 -13.04 22.47
N ALA A 316 1.60 -14.18 23.19
CA ALA A 316 0.88 -14.40 24.44
C ALA A 316 1.30 -13.39 25.52
N LYS A 317 2.61 -13.07 25.62
CA LYS A 317 3.11 -12.06 26.56
C LYS A 317 2.61 -10.65 26.23
N LEU A 318 2.57 -10.26 24.95
CA LEU A 318 2.02 -8.97 24.53
C LEU A 318 0.52 -8.85 24.88
N GLN A 319 -0.23 -9.93 24.65
CA GLN A 319 -1.65 -9.98 25.00
C GLN A 319 -1.86 -9.90 26.52
N ALA A 320 -1.08 -10.65 27.30
CA ALA A 320 -1.15 -10.63 28.77
C ALA A 320 -0.77 -9.26 29.35
N MET A 321 0.12 -8.52 28.69
CA MET A 321 0.47 -7.14 29.05
C MET A 321 -0.56 -6.10 28.56
N GLY A 322 -1.55 -6.50 27.76
CA GLY A 322 -2.57 -5.59 27.22
C GLY A 322 -1.99 -4.54 26.26
N ILE A 323 -1.01 -4.90 25.43
CA ILE A 323 -0.34 -3.97 24.53
C ILE A 323 -1.25 -3.52 23.38
N TRP A 324 -1.21 -2.23 23.07
CA TRP A 324 -1.86 -1.62 21.90
C TRP A 324 -0.83 -1.10 20.90
N PHE A 325 -1.11 -1.23 19.60
CA PHE A 325 -0.28 -0.70 18.51
C PHE A 325 -0.95 0.48 17.81
N GLY A 326 -0.18 1.53 17.56
CA GLY A 326 -0.62 2.77 16.92
C GLY A 326 0.31 3.24 15.82
N GLY A 327 -0.24 3.98 14.85
CA GLY A 327 0.50 4.59 13.76
C GLY A 327 0.39 6.12 13.73
N SER A 328 1.49 6.84 13.94
CA SER A 328 1.47 8.31 14.00
C SER A 328 1.10 8.98 12.67
N LEU A 329 1.20 8.28 11.54
CA LEU A 329 0.85 8.82 10.22
C LEU A 329 -0.60 9.32 10.15
N SER A 330 -1.55 8.64 10.80
CA SER A 330 -2.95 9.10 10.80
C SER A 330 -3.17 10.38 11.61
N LEU A 331 -2.42 10.55 12.70
CA LEU A 331 -2.36 11.80 13.46
C LEU A 331 -1.73 12.91 12.62
N PHE A 332 -0.63 12.64 11.93
CA PHE A 332 0.03 13.64 11.07
C PHE A 332 -0.89 14.07 9.92
N ASP A 333 -1.55 13.12 9.26
CA ASP A 333 -2.56 13.40 8.24
C ASP A 333 -3.72 14.25 8.79
N HIS A 334 -4.13 14.02 10.03
CA HIS A 334 -5.17 14.82 10.68
C HIS A 334 -4.69 16.27 10.91
N LEU A 335 -3.49 16.45 11.49
CA LEU A 335 -2.90 17.76 11.77
C LEU A 335 -2.66 18.59 10.50
N VAL A 336 -2.22 17.95 9.41
CA VAL A 336 -2.06 18.62 8.11
C VAL A 336 -3.41 19.03 7.55
N LYS A 337 -4.42 18.16 7.60
CA LYS A 337 -5.77 18.46 7.08
C LYS A 337 -6.48 19.54 7.90
N SER A 338 -6.27 19.57 9.21
CA SER A 338 -6.81 20.60 10.11
C SER A 338 -6.03 21.91 10.04
N LYS A 339 -4.93 21.96 9.27
CA LYS A 339 -4.06 23.15 9.11
C LYS A 339 -3.54 23.68 10.43
N HIS A 340 -3.05 22.76 11.27
CA HIS A 340 -2.47 23.11 12.56
C HIS A 340 -1.45 24.24 12.42
N GLU A 341 -1.53 25.24 13.29
CA GLU A 341 -0.80 26.52 13.17
C GLU A 341 0.71 26.32 13.00
N ALA A 342 1.29 25.43 13.82
CA ALA A 342 2.71 25.08 13.78
C ALA A 342 3.18 24.42 12.45
N LEU A 343 2.27 23.94 11.61
CA LEU A 343 2.58 23.25 10.35
C LEU A 343 2.29 24.10 9.11
N ASN A 344 1.72 25.30 9.27
CA ASN A 344 1.42 26.19 8.15
C ASN A 344 2.71 26.71 7.51
N LEU A 345 2.83 26.56 6.20
CA LEU A 345 3.93 27.12 5.42
C LEU A 345 3.59 28.54 4.95
N SER A 346 4.61 29.39 4.87
CA SER A 346 4.48 30.81 4.46
C SER A 346 3.97 31.01 3.03
N ASP A 347 4.04 29.98 2.20
CA ASP A 347 3.61 29.97 0.79
C ASP A 347 2.20 29.36 0.58
N GLY A 348 1.50 28.98 1.66
CA GLY A 348 0.20 28.31 1.59
C GLY A 348 0.26 26.83 1.18
N GLN A 349 1.45 26.22 1.10
CA GLN A 349 1.59 24.77 0.97
C GLN A 349 1.35 24.06 2.31
N THR A 350 1.02 22.77 2.23
CA THR A 350 0.82 21.90 3.40
C THR A 350 2.05 21.05 3.64
N CYS A 351 2.51 20.97 4.88
CA CYS A 351 3.59 20.06 5.29
C CYS A 351 3.29 18.61 4.86
N SER A 352 4.31 17.87 4.41
CA SER A 352 4.17 16.45 4.11
C SER A 352 4.00 15.65 5.39
N SER A 353 3.14 14.63 5.42
CA SER A 353 2.97 13.72 6.57
C SER A 353 4.15 12.76 6.81
N LYS A 354 5.30 12.96 6.17
CA LYS A 354 6.52 12.20 6.45
C LYS A 354 7.13 12.70 7.74
N GLU A 355 7.70 11.79 8.52
CA GLU A 355 8.36 12.12 9.78
C GLU A 355 9.46 13.17 9.64
N SER A 356 10.40 12.98 8.71
CA SER A 356 11.48 13.94 8.46
C SER A 356 10.98 15.33 8.08
N ALA A 357 9.89 15.42 7.31
CA ALA A 357 9.29 16.70 6.96
C ALA A 357 8.62 17.38 8.15
N PHE A 358 7.96 16.61 9.03
CA PHE A 358 7.41 17.14 10.28
C PHE A 358 8.51 17.64 11.21
N TYR A 359 9.57 16.86 11.37
CA TYR A 359 10.70 17.21 12.23
C TYR A 359 11.36 18.50 11.77
N ASP A 360 11.73 18.57 10.50
CA ASP A 360 12.32 19.77 9.88
C ASP A 360 11.40 20.98 10.04
N ARG A 361 10.10 20.82 9.79
CA ARG A 361 9.16 21.94 9.94
C ARG A 361 9.05 22.47 11.36
N LEU A 362 9.06 21.59 12.36
CA LEU A 362 8.80 21.92 13.76
C LEU A 362 10.05 22.41 14.50
N PHE A 363 11.23 21.95 14.09
CA PHE A 363 12.50 22.23 14.79
C PHE A 363 13.52 22.98 13.93
N ASN A 364 13.31 23.07 12.60
CA ASN A 364 14.29 23.63 11.65
C ASN A 364 15.65 22.91 11.75
N GLU A 365 15.59 21.59 11.92
CA GLU A 365 16.70 20.67 12.12
C GLU A 365 16.44 19.40 11.28
N THR A 366 17.50 18.67 10.93
CA THR A 366 17.40 17.32 10.37
C THR A 366 17.97 16.30 11.34
N PHE A 367 17.64 15.03 11.16
CA PHE A 367 18.18 13.91 11.93
C PHE A 367 18.62 12.79 10.99
N ASP A 368 19.41 11.83 11.49
CA ASP A 368 19.85 10.67 10.70
C ASP A 368 18.70 9.67 10.53
N ALA A 369 17.75 10.02 9.66
CA ALA A 369 16.62 9.17 9.33
C ALA A 369 17.09 7.81 8.81
N HIS A 370 16.31 6.77 9.09
CA HIS A 370 16.63 5.37 8.77
C HIS A 370 17.72 4.75 9.65
N ASP A 371 17.94 5.33 10.83
CA ASP A 371 18.39 4.58 12.00
C ASP A 371 17.22 4.50 12.98
N ALA A 372 16.85 3.28 13.39
CA ALA A 372 15.65 3.10 14.19
C ALA A 372 15.69 3.85 15.53
N LEU A 373 16.87 4.06 16.12
CA LEU A 373 17.00 4.83 17.37
C LEU A 373 16.77 6.33 17.12
N GLU A 374 17.38 6.87 16.08
CA GLU A 374 17.21 8.28 15.71
C GLU A 374 15.77 8.59 15.29
N ASP A 375 15.12 7.68 14.54
CA ASP A 375 13.71 7.79 14.18
C ASP A 375 12.81 7.81 15.44
N VAL A 376 13.01 6.93 16.43
CA VAL A 376 12.16 6.97 17.64
C VAL A 376 12.41 8.22 18.50
N ILE A 377 13.65 8.72 18.55
CA ILE A 377 13.99 9.97 19.23
C ILE A 377 13.30 11.14 18.53
N ALA A 378 13.35 11.18 17.19
CA ALA A 378 12.73 12.21 16.39
C ALA A 378 11.20 12.23 16.55
N LEU A 379 10.56 11.06 16.39
CA LEU A 379 9.11 10.92 16.57
C LEU A 379 8.68 11.25 18.01
N ARG A 380 9.43 10.85 19.04
CA ARG A 380 9.16 11.25 20.43
C ARG A 380 9.20 12.77 20.57
N ARG A 381 10.23 13.44 20.03
CA ARG A 381 10.35 14.90 20.11
C ARG A 381 9.18 15.59 19.40
N ILE A 382 8.74 15.08 18.23
CA ILE A 382 7.54 15.57 17.54
C ILE A 382 6.29 15.45 18.43
N LEU A 383 6.09 14.29 19.07
CA LEU A 383 4.86 14.02 19.82
C LEU A 383 4.79 14.76 21.18
N PHE A 384 5.92 14.91 21.88
CA PHE A 384 5.92 15.35 23.28
C PHE A 384 6.73 16.62 23.56
N ALA A 385 7.59 17.05 22.64
CA ALA A 385 8.48 18.19 22.83
C ALA A 385 8.43 19.17 21.65
N SER A 386 7.30 19.23 20.93
CA SER A 386 7.11 20.12 19.79
C SER A 386 6.08 21.23 20.06
N PRO A 387 6.06 22.28 19.22
CA PRO A 387 5.01 23.29 19.24
C PRO A 387 3.59 22.77 18.96
N LEU A 388 3.41 21.49 18.61
CA LEU A 388 2.08 20.90 18.40
C LEU A 388 1.25 20.80 19.69
N ARG A 389 1.90 20.74 20.86
CA ARG A 389 1.23 20.66 22.18
C ARG A 389 0.14 19.58 22.25
N LEU A 390 0.41 18.41 21.68
CA LEU A 390 -0.53 17.29 21.63
C LEU A 390 -0.81 16.75 23.04
N SER A 391 -2.09 16.55 23.34
CA SER A 391 -2.52 15.84 24.54
C SER A 391 -2.42 14.32 24.36
N GLU A 392 -2.50 13.55 25.46
CA GLU A 392 -2.61 12.09 25.37
C GLU A 392 -3.87 11.65 24.62
N GLU A 393 -4.96 12.41 24.77
CA GLU A 393 -6.22 12.18 24.04
C GLU A 393 -6.04 12.33 22.53
N ASP A 394 -5.31 13.36 22.08
CA ASP A 394 -5.00 13.55 20.66
C ASP A 394 -4.23 12.36 20.10
N ILE A 395 -3.20 11.92 20.84
CA ILE A 395 -2.35 10.80 20.42
C ILE A 395 -3.16 9.51 20.35
N VAL A 396 -3.91 9.19 21.41
CA VAL A 396 -4.72 7.98 21.51
C VAL A 396 -5.82 7.94 20.44
N SER A 397 -6.54 9.05 20.27
CA SER A 397 -7.70 9.13 19.38
C SER A 397 -7.31 9.11 17.90
N TYR A 398 -6.17 9.73 17.53
CA TYR A 398 -5.79 9.88 16.14
C TYR A 398 -4.70 8.91 15.65
N CYS A 399 -3.99 8.20 16.53
CA CYS A 399 -3.04 7.15 16.12
C CYS A 399 -3.71 5.80 15.74
N LYS A 400 -5.04 5.71 15.81
CA LYS A 400 -5.85 4.55 15.42
C LYS A 400 -5.36 3.26 16.08
N LEU A 401 -5.36 3.25 17.41
CA LEU A 401 -4.84 2.15 18.20
C LEU A 401 -5.64 0.86 17.98
N VAL A 402 -4.93 -0.27 17.93
CA VAL A 402 -5.47 -1.63 17.82
C VAL A 402 -4.80 -2.53 18.85
N SER A 403 -5.56 -3.47 19.43
CA SER A 403 -5.00 -4.39 20.41
C SER A 403 -3.94 -5.30 19.76
N SER A 404 -3.03 -5.86 20.55
CA SER A 404 -2.04 -6.82 20.04
C SER A 404 -2.69 -8.03 19.36
N SER A 405 -3.82 -8.50 19.90
CA SER A 405 -4.58 -9.62 19.34
C SER A 405 -5.21 -9.26 17.99
N ASP A 406 -5.83 -8.08 17.89
CA ASP A 406 -6.43 -7.61 16.63
C ASP A 406 -5.36 -7.34 15.56
N ALA A 407 -4.22 -6.77 15.96
CA ALA A 407 -3.09 -6.56 15.06
C ALA A 407 -2.52 -7.88 14.52
N LEU A 408 -2.43 -8.92 15.36
CA LEU A 408 -2.00 -10.26 14.96
C LEU A 408 -3.01 -10.90 14.01
N ASN A 409 -4.30 -10.85 14.33
CA ASN A 409 -5.38 -11.37 13.49
C ASN A 409 -5.40 -10.70 12.10
N ASP A 410 -5.23 -9.38 12.06
CA ASP A 410 -5.14 -8.62 10.80
C ASP A 410 -3.89 -9.01 10.00
N CYS A 411 -2.75 -9.18 10.67
CA CYS A 411 -1.51 -9.62 10.01
C CYS A 411 -1.67 -11.01 9.38
N GLN A 412 -2.20 -11.98 10.14
CA GLN A 412 -2.45 -13.35 9.68
C GLN A 412 -3.45 -13.37 8.52
N TYR A 413 -4.52 -12.57 8.61
CA TYR A 413 -5.47 -12.40 7.51
C TYR A 413 -4.79 -11.91 6.22
N LEU A 414 -3.96 -10.87 6.31
CA LEU A 414 -3.25 -10.32 5.17
C LEU A 414 -2.23 -11.30 4.58
N ASP A 415 -1.62 -12.15 5.41
CA ASP A 415 -0.66 -13.18 4.99
C ASP A 415 -1.35 -14.33 4.26
N LYS A 416 -2.40 -14.90 4.82
CA LYS A 416 -3.24 -15.90 4.14
C LYS A 416 -3.77 -15.38 2.80
N ARG A 417 -4.20 -14.13 2.73
CA ARG A 417 -4.68 -13.52 1.48
C ARG A 417 -3.57 -13.40 0.44
N HIS A 418 -2.34 -13.11 0.86
CA HIS A 418 -1.21 -13.04 -0.05
C HIS A 418 -0.84 -14.42 -0.59
N GLU A 419 -0.83 -15.44 0.26
CA GLU A 419 -0.60 -16.83 -0.15
C GLU A 419 -1.63 -17.28 -1.18
N LEU A 420 -2.92 -17.02 -0.92
CA LEU A 420 -4.00 -17.29 -1.89
C LEU A 420 -3.78 -16.56 -3.22
N LEU A 421 -3.31 -15.32 -3.21
CA LEU A 421 -2.99 -14.61 -4.45
C LEU A 421 -1.80 -15.24 -5.20
N GLN A 422 -0.82 -15.82 -4.49
CA GLN A 422 0.28 -16.54 -5.14
C GLN A 422 -0.21 -17.85 -5.78
N THR A 423 -1.07 -18.63 -5.11
CA THR A 423 -1.59 -19.88 -5.68
C THR A 423 -2.43 -19.64 -6.95
N LEU A 424 -3.08 -18.48 -7.03
CA LEU A 424 -3.82 -18.08 -8.23
C LEU A 424 -2.89 -17.63 -9.37
N LYS A 425 -1.71 -17.09 -9.08
CA LYS A 425 -0.77 -16.59 -10.10
C LYS A 425 -0.33 -17.69 -11.07
N ASP A 426 -0.04 -18.87 -10.52
CA ASP A 426 0.36 -20.03 -11.33
C ASP A 426 -0.82 -20.58 -12.14
N LYS A 427 -2.02 -20.58 -11.55
CA LYS A 427 -3.27 -20.97 -12.24
C LYS A 427 -3.66 -20.02 -13.36
N PHE A 428 -3.50 -18.70 -13.17
CA PHE A 428 -3.75 -17.72 -14.23
C PHE A 428 -2.77 -17.90 -15.39
N THR A 429 -1.51 -18.19 -15.11
CA THR A 429 -0.49 -18.44 -16.14
C THR A 429 -0.82 -19.72 -16.94
N ALA A 430 -1.24 -20.79 -16.26
CA ALA A 430 -1.69 -22.02 -16.90
C ALA A 430 -2.96 -21.80 -17.73
N MET A 431 -3.95 -21.09 -17.19
CA MET A 431 -5.21 -20.78 -17.88
C MET A 431 -4.97 -19.90 -19.12
N GLN A 432 -4.02 -18.97 -19.05
CA GLN A 432 -3.59 -18.15 -20.19
C GLN A 432 -2.93 -19.02 -21.28
N ALA A 433 -2.09 -19.98 -20.91
CA ALA A 433 -1.51 -20.95 -21.85
C ALA A 433 -2.58 -21.86 -22.49
N THR A 434 -3.58 -22.30 -21.72
CA THR A 434 -4.72 -23.08 -22.23
C THR A 434 -5.58 -22.26 -23.19
N MET A 435 -5.87 -20.99 -22.87
CA MET A 435 -6.58 -20.09 -23.77
C MET A 435 -5.81 -19.81 -25.06
N GLU A 436 -4.48 -19.67 -24.99
CA GLU A 436 -3.63 -19.55 -26.18
C GLU A 436 -3.63 -20.83 -27.03
N GLN A 437 -3.63 -22.02 -26.42
CA GLN A 437 -3.74 -23.29 -27.14
C GLN A 437 -5.12 -23.45 -27.81
N LEU A 438 -6.20 -23.09 -27.13
CA LEU A 438 -7.56 -23.11 -27.68
C LEU A 438 -7.71 -22.11 -28.84
N ALA A 439 -7.15 -20.91 -28.71
CA ALA A 439 -7.11 -19.92 -29.79
C ALA A 439 -6.34 -20.44 -31.02
N ARG A 440 -5.20 -21.11 -30.80
CA ARG A 440 -4.43 -21.75 -31.89
C ARG A 440 -5.14 -22.93 -32.54
N ALA A 441 -5.93 -23.70 -31.78
CA ALA A 441 -6.71 -24.81 -32.32
C ALA A 441 -7.92 -24.31 -33.13
N TRP A 442 -8.55 -23.22 -32.71
CA TRP A 442 -9.62 -22.56 -33.44
C TRP A 442 -9.13 -21.96 -34.77
N LEU A 443 -7.93 -21.38 -34.80
CA LEU A 443 -7.29 -20.86 -36.02
C LEU A 443 -6.84 -21.94 -37.03
N ARG A 444 -6.85 -23.23 -36.64
CA ARG A 444 -6.51 -24.37 -37.53
C ARG A 444 -7.75 -25.08 -38.11
N ARG A 445 -8.95 -24.68 -37.70
CA ARG A 445 -10.20 -25.02 -38.36
C ARG A 445 -10.57 -23.88 -39.31
#